data_AF-A0ABD5R0Z8-F1
#
_entry.id   AF-A0ABD5R0Z8-F1
#
_cell.length_a   1.000
_cell.length_b   1.000
_cell.length_c   1.000
_cell.angle_alpha   90.00
_cell.angle_beta   90.00
_cell.angle_gamma   90.00
#
_symmetry.space_group_name_H-M   'P 1'
#
loop_
_entity.id
_entity.type
_entity.pdbx_description
1 polymer ?
#
loop_
_entity_poly.entity_id
_entity_poly.type
_entity_poly.pdbx_seq_one_letter_code
_entity_poly.pdbx_strand_id
1 'polypeptide(L)' 'MATPEREELMSEEGRALVTDREREIISGDADVSDNYEYKVKSIVRNRIRKRFGDDVEFLEEYFPEAYEMVVDEVCDERPD' A
#
# COMPACT_ATOMS: atom_id res chain seq x y z
N MET A 1 -1.35 8.60 34.87
CA MET A 1 -1.94 7.46 34.13
C MET A 1 -1.66 7.73 32.66
N ALA A 2 -0.94 6.82 32.01
CA ALA A 2 -0.38 7.02 30.67
C ALA A 2 -1.49 7.17 29.63
N THR A 3 -1.29 8.08 28.68
CA THR A 3 -2.16 8.27 27.51
C THR A 3 -2.20 6.99 26.66
N PRO A 4 -3.38 6.63 26.10
CA PRO A 4 -3.58 5.41 25.30
C PRO A 4 -2.91 5.44 23.91
N GLU A 5 -2.07 6.43 23.62
CA GLU A 5 -1.43 6.67 22.32
C GLU A 5 -0.46 5.56 21.87
N ARG A 6 -0.15 4.57 22.72
CA ARG A 6 0.88 3.56 22.45
C ARG A 6 0.39 2.21 21.97
N GLU A 7 -0.91 1.91 22.03
CA GLU A 7 -1.44 0.60 21.62
C GLU A 7 -2.15 0.59 20.25
N GLU A 8 -2.61 1.74 19.72
CA GLU A 8 -3.23 1.81 18.38
C GLU A 8 -2.23 1.87 17.20
N LEU A 9 -0.94 2.03 17.48
CA LEU A 9 0.16 1.82 16.52
C LEU A 9 0.37 0.32 16.20
N MET A 10 -0.29 -0.60 16.93
CA MET A 10 -0.19 -2.05 16.76
C MET A 10 -0.99 -2.60 15.56
N SER A 11 -0.82 -2.02 14.38
CA SER A 11 -1.07 -2.69 13.08
C SER A 11 -0.44 -1.87 11.94
N GLU A 12 0.80 -1.40 12.10
CA GLU A 12 1.58 -0.83 11.00
C GLU A 12 1.95 -1.89 9.95
N GLU A 13 1.94 -3.17 10.33
CA GLU A 13 2.03 -4.33 9.44
C GLU A 13 0.83 -4.35 8.47
N GLY A 14 1.02 -3.78 7.28
CA GLY A 14 0.07 -3.79 6.16
C GLY A 14 -0.48 -2.44 5.67
N ARG A 15 0.01 -1.29 6.15
CA ARG A 15 -0.58 0.05 5.87
C ARG A 15 -0.02 0.84 4.68
N ALA A 16 0.82 0.25 3.84
CA ALA A 16 1.20 0.89 2.58
C ALA A 16 0.12 0.61 1.51
N LEU A 17 0.47 -0.10 0.44
CA LEU A 17 -0.47 -0.42 -0.64
C LEU A 17 -1.09 -1.81 -0.55
N VAL A 18 -0.40 -2.76 0.07
CA VAL A 18 -0.80 -4.17 0.15
C VAL A 18 -0.53 -4.73 1.54
N THR A 19 -1.43 -5.57 2.03
CA THR A 19 -1.24 -6.33 3.28
C THR A 19 -0.39 -7.57 3.04
N ASP A 20 0.16 -8.17 4.09
CA ASP A 20 0.95 -9.41 3.97
C ASP A 20 0.14 -10.56 3.38
N ARG A 21 -1.12 -10.67 3.78
CA ARG A 21 -2.04 -11.66 3.19
C ARG A 21 -2.30 -11.38 1.71
N GLU A 22 -2.43 -10.11 1.31
CA GLU A 22 -2.56 -9.77 -0.11
C GLU A 22 -1.28 -10.13 -0.88
N ARG A 23 -0.08 -9.98 -0.27
CA ARG A 23 1.18 -10.41 -0.87
C ARG A 23 1.21 -11.92 -1.09
N GLU A 24 0.91 -12.72 -0.07
CA GLU A 24 0.85 -14.19 -0.15
C GLU A 24 -0.09 -14.67 -1.25
N ILE A 25 -1.25 -14.02 -1.39
CA ILE A 25 -2.23 -14.36 -2.43
C ILE A 25 -1.69 -13.98 -3.81
N ILE A 26 -1.10 -12.79 -3.96
CA ILE A 26 -0.62 -12.29 -5.26
C ILE A 26 0.62 -13.04 -5.74
N SER A 27 1.51 -13.47 -4.82
CA SER A 27 2.71 -14.26 -5.12
C SER A 27 2.40 -15.72 -5.48
N GLY A 28 1.23 -16.23 -5.11
CA GLY A 28 0.83 -17.63 -5.28
C GLY A 28 1.24 -18.54 -4.12
N ASP A 29 1.71 -17.96 -3.00
CA ASP A 29 2.07 -18.72 -1.79
C ASP A 29 0.85 -19.17 -0.99
N ALA A 30 -0.31 -18.53 -1.21
CA ALA A 30 -1.57 -18.93 -0.59
C ALA A 30 -2.35 -19.94 -1.45
N ASP A 31 -2.81 -21.03 -0.85
CA ASP A 31 -3.71 -22.01 -1.47
C ASP A 31 -5.14 -21.43 -1.55
N VAL A 32 -5.43 -20.72 -2.63
CA VAL A 32 -6.74 -20.11 -2.91
C VAL A 32 -7.15 -20.32 -4.36
N SER A 33 -8.46 -20.28 -4.64
CA SER A 33 -8.96 -20.40 -6.02
C SER A 33 -8.51 -19.24 -6.92
N ASP A 34 -8.29 -19.52 -8.21
CA ASP A 34 -7.97 -18.52 -9.24
C ASP A 34 -8.91 -17.30 -9.24
N ASN A 35 -10.20 -17.54 -9.02
CA ASN A 35 -11.20 -16.46 -8.97
C ASN A 35 -10.97 -15.52 -7.78
N TYR A 36 -10.56 -16.07 -6.63
CA TYR A 36 -10.26 -15.28 -5.45
C TYR A 36 -8.94 -14.51 -5.63
N GLU A 37 -7.91 -15.15 -6.18
CA GLU A 37 -6.65 -14.48 -6.53
C GLU A 37 -6.91 -13.30 -7.49
N TYR A 38 -7.67 -13.54 -8.57
CA TYR A 38 -8.05 -12.50 -9.53
C TYR A 38 -8.78 -11.33 -8.86
N LYS A 39 -9.71 -11.64 -7.94
CA LYS A 39 -10.43 -10.63 -7.16
C LYS A 39 -9.48 -9.78 -6.32
N VAL A 40 -8.53 -10.39 -5.62
CA VAL A 40 -7.52 -9.66 -4.81
C VAL A 40 -6.66 -8.76 -5.70
N LYS A 41 -6.14 -9.27 -6.83
CA LYS A 41 -5.41 -8.46 -7.82
C LYS A 41 -6.26 -7.29 -8.34
N SER A 42 -7.57 -7.47 -8.48
CA SER A 42 -8.49 -6.41 -8.90
C SER A 42 -8.70 -5.34 -7.82
N ILE A 43 -8.81 -5.75 -6.55
CA ILE A 43 -8.92 -4.83 -5.41
C ILE A 43 -7.69 -3.93 -5.32
N VAL A 44 -6.49 -4.51 -5.38
CA VAL A 44 -5.23 -3.75 -5.32
C VAL A 44 -5.13 -2.75 -6.48
N ARG A 45 -5.45 -3.19 -7.71
CA ARG A 45 -5.51 -2.28 -8.88
C ARG A 45 -6.47 -1.12 -8.68
N ASN A 46 -7.64 -1.37 -8.11
CA ASN A 46 -8.63 -0.33 -7.85
C ASN A 46 -8.18 0.63 -6.74
N ARG A 47 -7.51 0.13 -5.69
CA ARG A 47 -6.93 0.95 -4.62
C ARG A 47 -5.93 1.95 -5.18
N ILE A 48 -5.02 1.48 -6.04
CA ILE A 48 -4.03 2.33 -6.70
C ILE A 48 -4.73 3.40 -7.55
N ARG A 49 -5.63 2.99 -8.45
CA ARG A 49 -6.28 3.93 -9.40
C ARG A 49 -7.23 4.94 -8.77
N LYS A 50 -7.84 4.61 -7.63
CA LYS A 50 -8.94 5.42 -7.05
C LYS A 50 -8.59 6.11 -5.74
N ARG A 51 -7.42 5.81 -5.15
CA ARG A 51 -7.05 6.34 -3.83
C ARG A 51 -5.60 6.79 -3.83
N PHE A 52 -4.68 5.93 -4.25
CA PHE A 52 -3.26 6.28 -4.22
C PHE A 52 -2.92 7.51 -5.05
N GLY A 53 -3.55 7.69 -6.23
CA GLY A 53 -3.39 8.93 -7.01
C GLY A 53 -3.80 10.18 -6.23
N ASP A 54 -5.01 10.17 -5.67
CA ASP A 54 -5.52 11.27 -4.84
C ASP A 54 -4.62 11.53 -3.61
N ASP A 55 -4.10 10.46 -2.98
CA ASP A 55 -3.19 10.56 -1.85
C ASP A 55 -1.86 11.20 -2.26
N VAL A 56 -1.31 10.85 -3.43
CA VAL A 56 -0.09 11.44 -3.99
C VAL A 56 -0.28 12.93 -4.30
N GLU A 57 -1.39 13.31 -4.93
CA GLU A 57 -1.73 14.72 -5.18
C GLU A 57 -1.85 15.52 -3.86
N PHE A 58 -2.48 14.93 -2.84
CA PHE A 58 -2.57 15.54 -1.51
C PHE A 58 -1.19 15.72 -0.86
N LEU A 59 -0.31 14.72 -0.96
CA LEU A 59 1.05 14.82 -0.42
C LEU A 59 1.86 15.89 -1.14
N GLU A 60 1.73 16.01 -2.46
CA GLU A 60 2.39 17.06 -3.24
C GLU A 60 2.02 18.47 -2.72
N GLU A 61 0.74 18.68 -2.42
CA GLU A 61 0.24 19.99 -1.97
C GLU A 61 0.56 20.30 -0.50
N TYR A 62 0.45 19.31 0.40
CA TYR A 62 0.45 19.55 1.85
C TYR A 62 1.62 18.92 2.61
N PHE A 63 2.32 17.96 2.02
CA PHE A 63 3.43 17.26 2.68
C PHE A 63 4.54 16.87 1.66
N PRO A 64 5.25 17.87 1.10
CA PRO A 64 6.16 17.66 -0.03
C PRO A 64 7.32 16.71 0.28
N GLU A 65 7.80 16.67 1.52
CA GLU A 65 8.84 15.72 1.95
C GLU A 65 8.37 14.26 1.77
N ALA A 66 7.13 13.94 2.13
CA ALA A 66 6.58 12.60 1.95
C ALA A 66 6.25 12.31 0.48
N TYR A 67 5.88 13.32 -0.31
CA TYR A 67 5.74 13.18 -1.76
C TYR A 67 7.07 12.79 -2.42
N GLU A 68 8.17 13.48 -2.08
CA GLU A 68 9.51 13.16 -2.57
C GLU A 68 9.88 11.71 -2.24
N MET A 69 9.61 11.24 -1.00
CA MET A 69 9.81 9.84 -0.64
C MET A 69 9.01 8.87 -1.53
N VAL A 70 7.75 9.18 -1.84
CA VAL A 70 6.93 8.33 -2.74
C VAL A 70 7.50 8.33 -4.16
N VAL A 71 7.95 9.47 -4.66
CA VAL A 71 8.57 9.57 -5.99
C VAL A 71 9.86 8.77 -6.02
N ASP A 72 10.73 8.90 -5.03
CA ASP A 72 11.99 8.15 -4.96
C ASP A 72 11.72 6.64 -4.96
N GLU A 73 10.85 6.13 -4.09
CA GLU A 73 10.54 4.70 -4.01
C GLU A 73 9.89 4.11 -5.30
N VAL A 74 9.22 4.92 -6.12
CA VAL A 74 8.54 4.47 -7.34
C VAL A 74 9.36 4.72 -8.61
N CYS A 75 10.13 5.81 -8.64
CA CYS A 75 10.84 6.31 -9.80
C CYS A 75 12.35 6.05 -9.78
N ASP A 76 12.94 5.62 -8.65
CA ASP A 76 14.36 5.23 -8.65
C ASP A 76 14.62 4.11 -9.66
N GLU A 77 15.70 4.32 -10.40
CA GLU A 77 15.96 3.80 -11.74
C GLU A 77 15.84 2.26 -11.84
N ARG A 78 14.79 1.78 -12.51
CA ARG A 78 14.85 0.47 -13.17
C ARG A 78 15.63 0.66 -14.47
N PRO A 79 16.85 0.10 -14.63
CA PRO A 79 17.45 0.04 -15.95
C PRO A 79 16.52 -0.78 -16.86
N ASP A 80 16.20 -0.21 -18.03
CA ASP A 80 15.44 -0.86 -19.12
C ASP A 80 15.98 -2.26 -19.48
#